data_AF-A0A1H2LAQ9-F1
#
_entry.id   AF-A0A1H2LAQ9-F1
#
_cell.length_a   1.000
_cell.length_b   1.000
_cell.length_c   1.000
_cell.angle_alpha   90.00
_cell.angle_beta   90.00
_cell.angle_gamma   90.00
#
_symmetry.space_group_name_H-M   'P 1'
#
loop_
_entity.id
_entity.type
_entity.pdbx_description
1 polymer ?
#
loop_
_entity_poly.entity_id
_entity_poly.type
_entity_poly.pdbx_seq_one_letter_code
_entity_poly.pdbx_strand_id
1 'polypeptide(L)'
;MQQRMSEGNDIINTMSGTDLILRMSRAAVPANRPIDTARRISAAIMMGFLFGAVVGMLLFIDEVPLARMLYVLIPAAILGVIVYICWRIWQPPLIEPTAVVARVLGTTESTLGREVRSGGRRGILVPVVAMPVDGGPSFRSMVTIQAQSGRDVVEPPVGTLLPLFQPEPGIGQLAEGEATAEQQELMDKLAKHPRILANKAEILPIRRGPLERIPRTAAIQWWASAGTATFLAMVFVGSLRGLG
;
A
#
# COMPACT_ATOMS: atom_id res chain seq x y z
N MET A 1 24.74 -45.81 -26.45
CA MET A 1 23.90 -45.88 -25.22
C MET A 1 24.36 -44.86 -24.17
N GLN A 2 24.69 -43.63 -24.60
CA GLN A 2 25.30 -42.59 -23.75
C GLN A 2 24.88 -41.18 -24.20
N GLN A 3 23.67 -41.05 -24.74
CA GLN A 3 23.13 -39.79 -25.28
C GLN A 3 21.68 -39.54 -24.88
N ARG A 4 21.21 -40.19 -23.80
CA ARG A 4 19.87 -40.01 -23.22
C ARG A 4 19.88 -39.78 -21.70
N MET A 5 20.98 -39.27 -21.15
CA MET A 5 21.07 -38.88 -19.73
C MET A 5 21.46 -37.41 -19.52
N SER A 6 21.53 -36.60 -20.58
CA SER A 6 21.85 -35.17 -20.47
C SER A 6 20.63 -34.25 -20.59
N GLU A 7 19.45 -34.75 -20.95
CA GLU A 7 18.25 -33.91 -21.15
C GLU A 7 17.33 -33.86 -19.92
N GLY A 8 17.70 -34.51 -18.82
CA GLY A 8 16.82 -34.70 -17.66
C GLY A 8 17.11 -33.83 -16.43
N ASN A 9 18.15 -32.99 -16.43
CA ASN A 9 18.61 -32.32 -15.21
C ASN A 9 18.68 -30.78 -15.27
N ASP A 10 18.42 -30.17 -16.43
CA ASP A 10 18.56 -28.72 -16.62
C ASP A 10 17.23 -27.94 -16.62
N ILE A 11 16.08 -28.63 -16.49
CA ILE A 11 14.75 -27.99 -16.49
C ILE A 11 14.20 -27.77 -15.07
N ILE A 12 14.85 -28.32 -14.03
CA ILE A 12 14.34 -28.25 -12.65
C ILE A 12 15.00 -27.12 -11.82
N ASN A 13 16.05 -26.45 -12.32
CA ASN A 13 16.84 -25.51 -11.51
C ASN A 13 16.93 -24.05 -11.98
N THR A 14 16.06 -23.58 -12.90
CA THR A 14 16.13 -22.19 -13.42
C THR A 14 14.80 -21.41 -13.41
N MET A 15 13.80 -21.85 -12.65
CA MET A 15 12.74 -20.93 -12.16
C MET A 15 13.11 -20.30 -10.81
N SER A 16 14.31 -19.71 -10.79
CA SER A 16 14.74 -18.55 -10.01
C SER A 16 13.79 -18.12 -8.87
N GLY A 17 14.08 -18.55 -7.64
CA GLY A 17 13.47 -18.07 -6.39
C GLY A 17 13.84 -16.63 -6.02
N THR A 18 14.23 -15.83 -7.02
CA THR A 18 14.91 -14.53 -6.87
C THR A 18 13.94 -13.34 -6.82
N ASP A 19 12.64 -13.58 -6.98
CA ASP A 19 11.63 -12.54 -7.13
C ASP A 19 10.31 -12.90 -6.43
N LEU A 20 10.33 -13.54 -5.26
CA LEU A 20 9.09 -13.92 -4.60
C LEU A 20 8.31 -12.67 -4.15
N ILE A 21 9.00 -11.71 -3.54
CA ILE A 21 8.37 -10.44 -3.15
C ILE A 21 8.09 -9.60 -4.38
N LEU A 22 8.97 -9.60 -5.38
CA LEU A 22 8.68 -8.89 -6.62
C LEU A 22 7.43 -9.44 -7.33
N ARG A 23 7.23 -10.76 -7.37
CA ARG A 23 6.01 -11.39 -7.92
C ARG A 23 4.77 -11.06 -7.08
N MET A 24 4.86 -11.12 -5.76
CA MET A 24 3.77 -10.74 -4.85
C MET A 24 3.41 -9.24 -4.98
N SER A 25 4.41 -8.38 -5.14
CA SER A 25 4.22 -6.93 -5.34
C SER A 25 3.62 -6.61 -6.72
N ARG A 26 3.93 -7.41 -7.74
CA ARG A 26 3.35 -7.29 -9.08
C ARG A 26 1.92 -7.80 -9.17
N ALA A 27 1.53 -8.72 -8.28
CA ALA A 27 0.16 -9.18 -8.15
C ALA A 27 -0.79 -8.11 -7.56
N ALA A 28 -0.32 -6.88 -7.32
CA ALA A 28 -1.11 -5.88 -6.60
C ALA A 28 -2.37 -5.40 -7.36
N VAL A 29 -3.52 -5.41 -6.68
CA VAL A 29 -4.79 -4.90 -7.21
C VAL A 29 -4.68 -3.38 -7.44
N PRO A 30 -5.12 -2.84 -8.59
CA PRO A 30 -5.17 -1.41 -8.80
C PRO A 30 -6.03 -0.70 -7.73
N ALA A 31 -5.58 0.49 -7.30
CA ALA A 31 -6.31 1.35 -6.37
C ALA A 31 -7.48 2.04 -7.09
N ASN A 32 -8.49 1.25 -7.48
CA ASN A 32 -9.63 1.65 -8.29
C ASN A 32 -10.95 1.73 -7.51
N ARG A 33 -10.92 1.56 -6.19
CA ARG A 33 -12.14 1.72 -5.40
C ARG A 33 -12.60 3.17 -5.48
N PRO A 34 -13.92 3.44 -5.37
CA PRO A 34 -14.44 4.81 -5.34
C PRO A 34 -13.75 5.66 -4.26
N ILE A 35 -13.48 5.07 -3.10
CA ILE A 35 -12.75 5.67 -1.98
C ILE A 35 -11.31 6.08 -2.33
N ASP A 36 -10.55 5.18 -2.97
CA ASP A 36 -9.16 5.46 -3.37
C ASP A 36 -9.14 6.57 -4.42
N THR A 37 -10.11 6.55 -5.34
CA THR A 37 -10.28 7.56 -6.37
C THR A 37 -10.59 8.94 -5.78
N ALA A 38 -11.50 9.04 -4.80
CA ALA A 38 -11.79 10.32 -4.16
C ALA A 38 -10.62 10.84 -3.31
N ARG A 39 -9.92 9.97 -2.57
CA ARG A 39 -8.70 10.35 -1.83
C ARG A 39 -7.61 10.86 -2.76
N ARG A 40 -7.46 10.20 -3.92
CA ARG A 40 -6.54 10.60 -4.98
C ARG A 40 -6.93 11.95 -5.58
N ILE A 41 -8.18 12.12 -6.01
CA ILE A 41 -8.64 13.40 -6.62
C ILE A 41 -8.53 14.56 -5.61
N SER A 42 -8.98 14.37 -4.37
CA SER A 42 -8.91 15.41 -3.34
C SER A 42 -7.46 15.83 -3.03
N ALA A 43 -6.54 14.87 -2.88
CA ALA A 43 -5.14 15.19 -2.68
C ALA A 43 -4.50 15.87 -3.91
N ALA A 44 -4.88 15.50 -5.13
CA ALA A 44 -4.44 16.18 -6.35
C ALA A 44 -4.91 17.64 -6.38
N ILE A 45 -6.18 17.89 -6.09
CA ILE A 45 -6.76 19.24 -6.07
C ILE A 45 -6.04 20.10 -5.04
N MET A 46 -5.83 19.60 -3.82
CA MET A 46 -5.12 20.33 -2.78
C MET A 46 -3.69 20.68 -3.20
N MET A 47 -2.92 19.70 -3.66
CA MET A 47 -1.53 19.92 -4.11
C MET A 47 -1.46 20.89 -5.29
N GLY A 48 -2.35 20.72 -6.26
CA GLY A 48 -2.44 21.60 -7.43
C GLY A 48 -2.81 23.04 -7.04
N PHE A 49 -3.78 23.20 -6.14
CA PHE A 49 -4.20 24.52 -5.64
C PHE A 49 -3.07 25.23 -4.90
N LEU A 50 -2.40 24.55 -3.97
CA LEU A 50 -1.27 25.14 -3.22
C LEU A 50 -0.12 25.54 -4.16
N PHE A 51 0.22 24.68 -5.12
CA PHE A 51 1.24 25.00 -6.12
C PHE A 51 0.83 26.20 -6.97
N GLY A 52 -0.41 26.25 -7.46
CA GLY A 52 -0.93 27.36 -8.25
C GLY A 52 -1.05 28.68 -7.48
N ALA A 53 -1.36 28.61 -6.19
CA ALA A 53 -1.38 29.78 -5.31
C ALA A 53 0.03 30.38 -5.17
N VAL A 54 1.04 29.56 -4.92
CA VAL A 54 2.45 30.00 -4.86
C VAL A 54 2.89 30.60 -6.19
N VAL A 55 2.64 29.90 -7.31
CA VAL A 55 2.99 30.40 -8.65
C VAL A 55 2.25 31.70 -8.97
N GLY A 56 0.95 31.79 -8.68
CA GLY A 56 0.16 33.00 -8.88
C GLY A 56 0.66 34.18 -8.06
N MET A 57 0.99 33.97 -6.79
CA MET A 57 1.60 35.00 -5.93
C MET A 57 2.92 35.51 -6.50
N LEU A 58 3.78 34.62 -6.99
CA LEU A 58 5.05 35.01 -7.60
C LEU A 58 4.85 35.79 -8.90
N LEU A 59 3.89 35.39 -9.73
CA LEU A 59 3.61 36.04 -11.01
C LEU A 59 3.00 37.44 -10.86
N PHE A 60 2.26 37.69 -9.77
CA PHE A 60 1.52 38.94 -9.56
C PHE A 60 2.06 39.77 -8.38
N ILE A 61 3.29 39.50 -7.93
CA ILE A 61 3.88 40.11 -6.71
C ILE A 61 3.97 41.64 -6.78
N ASP A 62 4.24 42.18 -7.97
CA ASP A 62 4.38 43.63 -8.18
C ASP A 62 3.03 44.34 -8.37
N GLU A 63 1.95 43.58 -8.59
CA GLU A 63 0.66 44.12 -9.00
C GLU A 63 -0.41 43.99 -7.90
N VAL A 64 -0.27 43.02 -7.00
CA VAL A 64 -1.22 42.77 -5.91
C VAL A 64 -0.50 42.90 -4.56
N PRO A 65 -0.94 43.80 -3.67
CA PRO A 65 -0.40 43.89 -2.33
C PRO A 65 -0.43 42.54 -1.60
N LEU A 66 0.64 42.21 -0.87
CA LEU A 66 0.76 40.95 -0.13
C LEU A 66 -0.46 40.65 0.76
N ALA A 67 -1.01 41.67 1.42
CA ALA A 67 -2.19 41.54 2.28
C ALA A 67 -3.41 40.99 1.52
N ARG A 68 -3.60 41.35 0.25
CA ARG A 68 -4.68 40.82 -0.58
C ARG A 68 -4.38 39.40 -1.04
N MET A 69 -3.13 39.11 -1.39
CA MET A 69 -2.72 37.75 -1.76
C MET A 69 -3.02 36.71 -0.69
N LEU A 70 -2.96 37.10 0.60
CA LEU A 70 -3.33 36.23 1.73
C LEU A 70 -4.79 35.76 1.68
N TYR A 71 -5.68 36.40 0.91
CA TYR A 71 -7.04 35.90 0.71
C TYR A 71 -7.09 34.55 0.02
N VAL A 72 -6.04 34.11 -0.68
CA VAL A 72 -5.95 32.74 -1.23
C VAL A 72 -5.97 31.67 -0.12
N LEU A 73 -5.65 32.03 1.12
CA LEU A 73 -5.71 31.11 2.26
C LEU A 73 -7.14 30.69 2.59
N ILE A 74 -8.15 31.50 2.27
CA ILE A 74 -9.55 31.19 2.52
C ILE A 74 -10.00 29.97 1.69
N PRO A 75 -9.91 29.98 0.34
CA PRO A 75 -10.22 28.79 -0.46
C PRO A 75 -9.28 27.62 -0.17
N ALA A 76 -8.01 27.85 0.19
CA ALA A 76 -7.10 26.78 0.61
C ALA A 76 -7.61 26.06 1.88
N ALA A 77 -8.07 26.82 2.88
CA ALA A 77 -8.63 26.27 4.11
C ALA A 77 -9.92 25.49 3.83
N ILE A 78 -10.82 26.03 3.00
CA ILE A 78 -12.06 25.34 2.59
C ILE A 78 -11.73 24.02 1.90
N LEU A 79 -10.80 24.02 0.94
CA LEU A 79 -10.34 22.79 0.27
C LEU A 79 -9.72 21.81 1.28
N GLY A 80 -8.99 22.30 2.27
CA GLY A 80 -8.39 21.49 3.33
C GLY A 80 -9.43 20.74 4.15
N VAL A 81 -10.49 21.44 4.54
CA VAL A 81 -11.63 20.83 5.24
C VAL A 81 -12.31 19.78 4.36
N ILE A 82 -12.55 20.07 3.09
CA ILE A 82 -13.18 19.11 2.16
C ILE A 82 -12.34 17.83 2.00
N VAL A 83 -11.02 17.98 1.81
CA VAL A 83 -10.09 16.85 1.69
C VAL A 83 -10.08 16.01 2.97
N TYR A 84 -10.01 16.67 4.13
CA TYR A 84 -10.05 16.00 5.43
C TYR A 84 -11.35 15.21 5.63
N ILE A 85 -12.50 15.82 5.31
CA ILE A 85 -13.81 15.18 5.39
C ILE A 85 -13.88 13.96 4.47
N CYS A 86 -13.46 14.09 3.21
CA CYS A 86 -13.41 12.96 2.27
C CYS A 86 -12.53 11.82 2.81
N TRP A 87 -11.41 12.15 3.47
CA TRP A 87 -10.52 11.16 4.06
C TRP A 87 -11.13 10.46 5.28
N ARG A 88 -11.90 11.20 6.09
CA ARG A 88 -12.43 10.72 7.37
C ARG A 88 -13.76 9.97 7.24
N ILE A 89 -14.68 10.44 6.40
CA ILE A 89 -16.03 9.87 6.26
C ILE A 89 -15.98 8.63 5.37
N TRP A 90 -15.21 8.65 4.28
CA TRP A 90 -15.07 7.47 3.43
C TRP A 90 -13.97 6.62 4.04
N GLN A 91 -14.32 5.86 5.07
CA GLN A 91 -13.59 4.68 5.50
C GLN A 91 -14.39 3.47 5.01
N PRO A 92 -13.73 2.43 4.47
CA PRO A 92 -14.44 1.22 4.13
C PRO A 92 -15.13 0.69 5.40
N PRO A 93 -16.30 0.03 5.28
CA PRO A 93 -16.90 -0.64 6.43
C PRO A 93 -15.85 -1.54 7.09
N LEU A 94 -15.82 -1.56 8.41
CA LEU A 94 -15.04 -2.53 9.17
C LEU A 94 -15.65 -3.90 8.90
N ILE A 95 -15.17 -4.55 7.84
CA ILE A 95 -15.39 -5.98 7.65
C ILE A 95 -14.62 -6.65 8.78
N GLU A 96 -15.27 -7.58 9.46
CA GLU A 96 -14.63 -8.33 10.53
C GLU A 96 -13.40 -9.04 9.96
N PRO A 97 -12.19 -8.75 10.46
CA PRO A 97 -10.96 -9.31 9.90
C PRO A 97 -10.97 -10.84 10.00
N THR A 98 -10.64 -11.54 8.92
CA THR A 98 -10.50 -12.99 8.94
C THR A 98 -9.23 -13.37 9.68
N ALA A 99 -9.34 -14.15 10.75
CA ALA A 99 -8.19 -14.67 11.46
C ALA A 99 -7.43 -15.69 10.58
N VAL A 100 -6.12 -15.52 10.45
CA VAL A 100 -5.26 -16.41 9.66
C VAL A 100 -4.01 -16.79 10.45
N VAL A 101 -3.46 -17.97 10.18
CA VAL A 101 -2.14 -18.38 10.68
C VAL A 101 -1.18 -18.41 9.50
N ALA A 102 -0.09 -17.66 9.61
CA ALA A 102 0.87 -17.49 8.55
C ALA A 102 2.21 -18.14 8.89
N ARG A 103 2.79 -18.88 7.95
CA ARG A 103 4.14 -19.42 8.06
C ARG A 103 5.11 -18.61 7.22
N VAL A 104 6.21 -18.20 7.83
CA VAL A 104 7.32 -17.52 7.15
C VAL A 104 7.96 -18.42 6.10
N LEU A 105 8.08 -17.91 4.88
CA LEU A 105 8.78 -18.55 3.77
C LEU A 105 10.22 -18.05 3.69
N GLY A 106 11.11 -18.94 3.25
CA GLY A 106 12.45 -18.53 2.85
C GLY A 106 12.42 -17.70 1.58
N THR A 107 13.25 -16.65 1.52
CA THR A 107 13.52 -15.89 0.31
C THR A 107 15.03 -15.76 0.09
N THR A 108 15.43 -15.60 -1.17
CA THR A 108 16.82 -15.31 -1.55
C THR A 108 17.11 -13.80 -1.59
N GLU A 109 16.08 -12.97 -1.44
CA GLU A 109 16.19 -11.50 -1.43
C GLU A 109 16.85 -11.00 -0.13
N SER A 110 17.88 -10.16 -0.27
CA SER A 110 18.57 -9.56 0.87
C SER A 110 17.62 -8.76 1.76
N THR A 111 17.85 -8.75 3.07
CA THR A 111 17.04 -8.01 4.05
C THR A 111 16.96 -6.51 3.71
N LEU A 112 18.05 -5.92 3.21
CA LEU A 112 18.08 -4.52 2.75
C LEU A 112 17.15 -4.25 1.57
N GLY A 113 17.05 -5.20 0.62
CA GLY A 113 16.13 -5.10 -0.51
C GLY A 113 14.65 -5.23 -0.14
N ARG A 114 14.36 -5.61 1.11
CA ARG A 114 13.01 -5.83 1.65
C ARG A 114 12.64 -4.83 2.73
N GLU A 115 13.53 -3.89 3.04
CA GLU A 115 13.27 -2.84 4.00
C GLU A 115 12.27 -1.84 3.41
N VAL A 116 11.20 -1.60 4.15
CA VAL A 116 10.15 -0.63 3.82
C VAL A 116 10.03 0.40 4.93
N ARG A 117 9.79 1.65 4.55
CA ARG A 117 9.47 2.72 5.50
C ARG A 117 7.99 3.04 5.39
N SER A 118 7.27 2.90 6.50
CA SER A 118 5.85 3.25 6.61
C SER A 118 5.62 4.08 7.86
N GLY A 119 5.05 5.29 7.71
CA GLY A 119 4.68 6.14 8.84
C GLY A 119 5.83 6.48 9.80
N GLY A 120 7.05 6.68 9.29
CA GLY A 120 8.23 6.99 10.11
C GLY A 120 8.89 5.78 10.78
N ARG A 121 8.31 4.57 10.67
CA ARG A 121 8.90 3.32 11.17
C ARG A 121 9.55 2.53 10.04
N ARG A 122 10.69 1.91 10.35
CA ARG A 122 11.32 0.90 9.49
C ARG A 122 10.60 -0.42 9.69
N GLY A 123 10.44 -1.18 8.61
CA GLY A 123 9.90 -2.52 8.62
C GLY A 123 10.55 -3.38 7.55
N ILE A 124 10.34 -4.69 7.61
CA ILE A 124 10.85 -5.64 6.64
C ILE A 124 9.66 -6.39 6.04
N LEU A 125 9.64 -6.51 4.71
CA LEU A 125 8.69 -7.37 3.99
C LEU A 125 9.12 -8.84 4.12
N VAL A 126 8.24 -9.64 4.69
CA VAL A 126 8.46 -11.07 4.90
C VAL A 126 7.43 -11.85 4.11
N PRO A 127 7.85 -12.74 3.19
CA PRO A 127 6.92 -13.58 2.46
C PRO A 127 6.39 -14.69 3.37
N VAL A 128 5.10 -14.95 3.28
CA VAL A 128 4.38 -15.90 4.12
C VAL A 128 3.38 -16.73 3.30
N VAL A 129 3.07 -17.93 3.79
CA VAL A 129 1.86 -18.67 3.42
C VAL A 129 0.89 -18.55 4.56
N ALA A 130 -0.31 -18.05 4.31
CA ALA A 130 -1.38 -17.94 5.30
C ALA A 130 -2.45 -19.00 5.07
N MET A 131 -3.01 -19.51 6.17
CA MET A 131 -4.20 -20.36 6.19
C MET A 131 -5.25 -19.70 7.07
N PRO A 132 -6.45 -19.42 6.52
CA PRO A 132 -7.61 -19.02 7.30
C PRO A 132 -7.98 -20.04 8.37
N VAL A 133 -8.39 -19.54 9.53
CA VAL A 133 -8.88 -20.36 10.64
C VAL A 133 -10.21 -21.05 10.31
N ASP A 134 -11.04 -20.40 9.48
CA ASP A 134 -12.32 -20.92 9.00
C ASP A 134 -12.20 -22.09 8.00
N GLY A 135 -10.97 -22.57 7.73
CA GLY A 135 -10.71 -23.68 6.82
C GLY A 135 -10.71 -23.31 5.34
N GLY A 136 -10.73 -22.01 5.01
CA GLY A 136 -10.56 -21.52 3.65
C GLY A 136 -9.25 -21.94 2.98
N PRO A 137 -9.11 -21.73 1.65
CA PRO A 137 -7.91 -22.09 0.92
C PRO A 137 -6.69 -21.30 1.43
N SER A 138 -5.57 -21.99 1.60
CA SER A 138 -4.30 -21.34 1.91
C SER A 138 -3.87 -20.43 0.77
N PHE A 139 -3.19 -19.33 1.09
CA PHE A 139 -2.68 -18.38 0.12
C PHE A 139 -1.28 -17.89 0.47
N ARG A 140 -0.57 -17.34 -0.51
CA ARG A 140 0.73 -16.69 -0.37
C ARG A 140 0.57 -15.19 -0.37
N SER A 141 1.28 -14.52 0.54
CA SER A 141 1.35 -13.07 0.60
C SER A 141 2.62 -12.59 1.29
N MET A 142 2.74 -11.28 1.53
CA MET A 142 3.79 -10.67 2.35
C MET A 142 3.16 -9.91 3.52
N VAL A 143 3.84 -9.94 4.66
CA VAL A 143 3.54 -9.13 5.84
C VAL A 143 4.68 -8.16 6.08
N THR A 144 4.34 -6.93 6.48
CA THR A 144 5.32 -5.94 6.91
C THR A 144 5.50 -6.05 8.42
N ILE A 145 6.66 -6.53 8.85
CA ILE A 145 7.01 -6.57 10.27
C ILE A 145 7.66 -5.25 10.63
N GLN A 146 7.07 -4.52 11.57
CA GLN A 146 7.56 -3.21 11.97
C GLN A 146 8.55 -3.31 13.12
N ALA A 147 9.51 -2.36 13.17
CA ALA A 147 10.37 -2.17 14.33
C ALA A 147 9.51 -1.85 15.57
N GLN A 148 9.73 -2.58 16.66
CA GLN A 148 9.27 -2.15 17.98
C GLN A 148 10.11 -0.95 18.42
N SER A 149 9.50 0.01 19.10
CA SER A 149 10.13 1.28 19.50
C SER A 149 11.54 1.09 20.06
N GLY A 150 12.54 1.65 19.37
CA GLY A 150 13.95 1.66 19.80
C GLY A 150 14.76 0.39 19.50
N ARG A 151 14.20 -0.59 18.77
CA ARG A 151 14.93 -1.79 18.34
C ARG A 151 14.94 -1.93 16.82
N ASP A 152 16.01 -2.53 16.29
CA ASP A 152 16.07 -2.89 14.88
C ASP A 152 15.00 -3.93 14.53
N VAL A 153 14.54 -3.90 13.28
CA VAL A 153 13.58 -4.90 12.78
C VAL A 153 14.31 -6.24 12.70
N VAL A 154 13.84 -7.22 13.47
CA VAL A 154 14.35 -8.60 13.41
C VAL A 154 13.45 -9.40 12.50
N GLU A 155 14.03 -9.95 11.43
CA GLU A 155 13.32 -10.87 10.56
C GLU A 155 13.07 -12.20 11.29
N PRO A 156 11.82 -12.70 11.36
CA PRO A 156 11.52 -13.98 11.97
C PRO A 156 12.15 -15.13 11.18
N PRO A 157 12.57 -16.21 11.86
CA PRO A 157 13.10 -17.40 11.20
C PRO A 157 12.12 -18.01 10.18
N VAL A 158 12.68 -18.66 9.17
CA VAL A 158 11.88 -19.44 8.20
C VAL A 158 11.13 -20.55 8.93
N GLY A 159 9.85 -20.71 8.62
CA GLY A 159 8.98 -21.69 9.27
C GLY A 159 8.29 -21.20 10.54
N THR A 160 8.64 -20.00 11.06
CA THR A 160 7.92 -19.39 12.18
C THR A 160 6.44 -19.20 11.83
N LEU A 161 5.56 -19.56 12.77
CA LEU A 161 4.13 -19.34 12.68
C LEU A 161 3.77 -18.01 13.32
N LEU A 162 3.00 -17.19 12.60
CA LEU A 162 2.58 -15.86 12.97
C LEU A 162 1.04 -15.81 13.00
N PRO A 163 0.42 -15.40 14.11
CA PRO A 163 -1.01 -15.10 14.14
C PRO A 163 -1.23 -13.75 13.47
N LEU A 164 -1.97 -13.73 12.36
CA LEU A 164 -2.22 -12.52 11.57
C LEU A 164 -3.71 -12.41 11.25
N PHE A 165 -4.13 -11.22 10.85
CA PHE A 165 -5.49 -10.96 10.40
C PHE A 165 -5.48 -10.52 8.94
N GLN A 166 -6.37 -11.07 8.15
CA GLN A 166 -6.68 -10.62 6.81
C GLN A 166 -7.84 -9.62 6.90
N PRO A 167 -7.62 -8.30 6.72
CA PRO A 167 -8.67 -7.31 6.89
C PRO A 167 -9.81 -7.43 5.88
N GLU A 168 -9.56 -8.08 4.74
CA GLU A 168 -10.56 -8.29 3.71
C GLU A 168 -10.33 -9.61 2.97
N PRO A 169 -11.35 -10.47 2.86
CA PRO A 169 -11.27 -11.71 2.11
C PRO A 169 -10.84 -11.49 0.65
N GLY A 170 -9.97 -12.37 0.15
CA GLY A 170 -9.48 -12.33 -1.25
C GLY A 170 -8.38 -11.30 -1.51
N ILE A 171 -7.94 -10.53 -0.50
CA ILE A 171 -6.80 -9.62 -0.59
C ILE A 171 -5.67 -10.14 0.29
N GLY A 172 -4.44 -10.20 -0.22
CA GLY A 172 -3.27 -10.68 0.51
C GLY A 172 -2.79 -9.75 1.62
N GLN A 173 -3.50 -8.67 1.95
CA GLN A 173 -3.05 -7.76 3.00
C GLN A 173 -3.19 -8.44 4.36
N LEU A 174 -2.11 -8.43 5.15
CA LEU A 174 -2.07 -9.03 6.47
C LEU A 174 -1.71 -7.96 7.51
N ALA A 175 -2.36 -8.05 8.67
CA ALA A 175 -2.14 -7.16 9.81
C ALA A 175 -1.80 -7.98 11.06
N GLU A 176 -0.93 -7.42 11.89
CA GLU A 176 -0.67 -7.94 13.23
C GLU A 176 -1.85 -7.62 14.16
N GLY A 177 -2.14 -8.52 15.09
CA GLY A 177 -3.16 -8.36 16.12
C GLY A 177 -2.95 -9.35 17.26
N GLU A 178 -3.79 -9.28 18.29
CA GLU A 178 -3.74 -10.25 19.39
C GLU A 178 -4.23 -11.62 18.91
N ALA A 179 -3.49 -12.68 19.25
CA ALA A 179 -3.80 -14.04 18.81
C ALA A 179 -5.10 -14.54 19.44
N THR A 180 -6.04 -15.01 18.63
CA THR A 180 -7.26 -15.67 19.11
C THR A 180 -6.98 -17.12 19.54
N ALA A 181 -7.88 -17.69 20.36
CA ALA A 181 -7.77 -19.10 20.78
C ALA A 181 -7.77 -20.07 19.58
N GLU A 182 -8.59 -19.78 18.57
CA GLU A 182 -8.68 -20.60 17.36
C GLU A 182 -7.39 -20.52 16.52
N GLN A 183 -6.74 -19.35 16.47
CA GLN A 183 -5.42 -19.21 15.84
C GLN A 183 -4.36 -20.03 16.59
N GLN A 184 -4.40 -20.05 17.92
CA GLN A 184 -3.47 -20.84 18.74
C GLN A 184 -3.66 -22.35 18.48
N GLU A 185 -4.91 -22.83 18.42
CA GLU A 185 -5.21 -24.22 18.08
C GLU A 185 -4.68 -24.59 16.69
N LEU A 186 -4.91 -23.72 15.70
CA LEU A 186 -4.39 -23.93 14.35
C LEU A 186 -2.85 -23.90 14.32
N MET A 187 -2.21 -23.02 15.09
CA MET A 187 -0.75 -22.98 15.24
C MET A 187 -0.20 -24.29 15.82
N ASP A 188 -0.82 -24.83 16.87
CA ASP A 188 -0.42 -26.11 17.48
C ASP A 188 -0.58 -27.27 16.50
N LYS A 189 -1.67 -27.28 15.73
CA LYS A 189 -1.91 -28.28 14.69
C LYS A 189 -0.87 -28.19 13.57
N LEU A 190 -0.54 -26.98 13.11
CA LEU A 190 0.46 -26.75 12.07
C LEU A 190 1.88 -27.03 12.55
N ALA A 191 2.17 -26.84 13.84
CA ALA A 191 3.45 -27.23 14.44
C ALA A 191 3.65 -28.75 14.40
N LYS A 192 2.59 -29.54 14.66
CA LYS A 192 2.62 -31.01 14.58
C LYS A 192 2.61 -31.53 13.14
N HIS A 193 1.90 -30.85 12.25
CA HIS A 193 1.70 -31.26 10.86
C HIS A 193 2.01 -30.12 9.87
N PRO A 194 3.29 -29.75 9.70
CA PRO A 194 3.66 -28.60 8.87
C PRO A 194 3.32 -28.78 7.39
N ARG A 195 3.13 -30.01 6.91
CA ARG A 195 2.78 -30.31 5.52
C ARG A 195 1.35 -29.90 5.14
N ILE A 196 0.47 -29.64 6.12
CA ILE A 196 -0.90 -29.16 5.88
C ILE A 196 -0.86 -27.81 5.14
N LEU A 197 0.11 -26.96 5.48
CA LEU A 197 0.30 -25.69 4.83
C LEU A 197 1.22 -25.88 3.61
N ALA A 198 0.64 -25.95 2.42
CA ALA A 198 1.40 -26.16 1.20
C ALA A 198 2.16 -24.89 0.79
N ASN A 199 3.46 -25.02 0.48
CA ASN A 199 4.26 -23.90 -0.04
C ASN A 199 3.78 -23.39 -1.41
N LYS A 200 2.98 -24.19 -2.14
CA LYS A 200 2.51 -23.92 -3.50
C LYS A 200 1.11 -23.28 -3.57
N ALA A 201 0.68 -22.57 -2.52
CA ALA A 201 -0.60 -21.86 -2.49
C ALA A 201 -0.72 -20.73 -3.54
N GLU A 202 -1.94 -20.30 -3.89
CA GLU A 202 -2.17 -19.16 -4.79
C GLU A 202 -1.65 -17.86 -4.17
N ILE A 203 -1.06 -16.96 -4.96
CA ILE A 203 -0.63 -15.65 -4.47
C ILE A 203 -1.83 -14.72 -4.49
N LEU A 204 -2.29 -14.28 -3.32
CA LEU A 204 -3.36 -13.28 -3.26
C LEU A 204 -2.80 -11.89 -3.55
N PRO A 205 -3.58 -11.05 -4.23
CA PRO A 205 -3.12 -9.74 -4.65
C PRO A 205 -3.10 -8.78 -3.46
N ILE A 206 -2.09 -7.91 -3.40
CA ILE A 206 -1.97 -6.91 -2.32
C ILE A 206 -2.52 -5.58 -2.78
N ARG A 207 -3.16 -4.83 -1.87
CA ARG A 207 -3.71 -3.54 -2.23
C ARG A 207 -2.61 -2.50 -2.38
N ARG A 208 -2.62 -1.79 -3.51
CA ARG A 208 -1.80 -0.60 -3.74
C ARG A 208 -2.22 0.54 -2.81
N GLY A 209 -1.27 1.43 -2.50
CA GLY A 209 -1.57 2.62 -1.69
C GLY A 209 -2.65 3.50 -2.33
N PRO A 210 -3.48 4.21 -1.55
CA PRO A 210 -4.61 4.98 -2.08
C PRO A 210 -4.20 6.13 -3.02
N LEU A 211 -2.93 6.56 -2.96
CA LEU A 211 -2.37 7.61 -3.80
C LEU A 211 -1.59 7.07 -5.02
N GLU A 212 -1.51 5.75 -5.19
CA GLU A 212 -0.84 5.18 -6.36
C GLU A 212 -1.57 5.57 -7.65
N ARG A 213 -0.78 5.89 -8.68
CA ARG A 213 -1.25 6.41 -9.98
C ARG A 213 -1.33 5.30 -11.03
N ILE A 214 -1.66 4.09 -10.60
CA ILE A 214 -1.73 2.89 -11.45
C ILE A 214 -3.15 2.32 -11.31
N PRO A 215 -3.88 2.07 -12.41
CA PRO A 215 -3.46 2.11 -13.82
C PRO A 215 -3.38 3.54 -14.40
N ARG A 216 -2.98 3.70 -15.67
CA ARG A 216 -2.76 5.02 -16.31
C ARG A 216 -3.94 5.99 -16.16
N THR A 217 -5.18 5.49 -16.10
CA THR A 217 -6.37 6.32 -15.87
C THR A 217 -6.32 7.07 -14.53
N ALA A 218 -5.79 6.44 -13.48
CA ALA A 218 -5.55 7.07 -12.19
C ALA A 218 -4.52 8.21 -12.27
N ALA A 219 -3.47 8.03 -13.10
CA ALA A 219 -2.50 9.09 -13.34
C ALA A 219 -3.13 10.29 -14.08
N ILE A 220 -3.94 10.03 -15.11
CA ILE A 220 -4.64 11.08 -15.86
C ILE A 220 -5.57 11.86 -14.94
N GLN A 221 -6.39 11.17 -14.14
CA GLN A 221 -7.28 11.80 -13.16
C GLN A 221 -6.49 12.70 -12.20
N TRP A 222 -5.36 12.21 -11.66
CA TRP A 222 -4.52 12.99 -10.77
C TRP A 222 -3.98 14.26 -11.43
N TRP A 223 -3.34 14.15 -12.60
CA TRP A 223 -2.74 15.29 -13.28
C TRP A 223 -3.77 16.30 -13.78
N ALA A 224 -4.91 15.82 -14.30
CA ALA A 224 -6.00 16.69 -14.73
C ALA A 224 -6.59 17.47 -13.54
N SER A 225 -6.80 16.81 -12.39
CA SER A 225 -7.34 17.45 -11.19
C SER A 225 -6.35 18.46 -10.60
N ALA A 226 -5.07 18.10 -10.53
CA ALA A 226 -4.01 18.98 -10.06
C ALA A 226 -3.85 20.21 -10.98
N GLY A 227 -3.76 20.00 -12.30
CA GLY A 227 -3.60 21.08 -13.27
C GLY A 227 -4.79 22.05 -13.29
N THR A 228 -6.01 21.53 -13.19
CA THR A 228 -7.22 22.36 -13.09
C THR A 228 -7.20 23.21 -11.82
N ALA A 229 -6.87 22.61 -10.67
CA ALA A 229 -6.78 23.34 -9.40
C ALA A 229 -5.65 24.39 -9.40
N THR A 230 -4.51 24.08 -10.02
CA THR A 230 -3.41 25.04 -10.22
C THR A 230 -3.88 26.25 -11.02
N PHE A 231 -4.53 26.01 -12.16
CA PHE A 231 -5.05 27.08 -13.01
C PHE A 231 -6.07 27.94 -12.26
N LEU A 232 -7.01 27.34 -11.55
CA LEU A 232 -8.01 28.07 -10.76
C LEU A 232 -7.39 28.92 -9.66
N ALA A 233 -6.37 28.41 -8.95
CA ALA A 233 -5.66 29.18 -7.93
C ALA A 233 -4.94 30.39 -8.54
N MET A 234 -4.28 30.23 -9.69
CA MET A 234 -3.62 31.33 -10.40
C MET A 234 -4.63 32.39 -10.85
N VAL A 235 -5.76 31.97 -11.42
CA VAL A 235 -6.85 32.89 -11.83
C VAL A 235 -7.42 33.64 -10.63
N PHE A 236 -7.61 32.96 -9.49
CA PHE A 236 -8.07 33.60 -8.27
C PHE A 236 -7.08 34.66 -7.77
N VAL A 237 -5.78 34.36 -7.72
CA VAL A 237 -4.78 35.38 -7.32
C VAL A 237 -4.76 36.54 -8.31
N GLY A 238 -4.83 36.25 -9.61
CA GLY A 238 -4.87 37.29 -10.65
C GLY A 238 -6.12 38.18 -10.59
N SER A 239 -7.28 37.65 -10.18
CA SER A 239 -8.51 38.45 -10.06
C SER A 239 -8.45 39.48 -8.93
N LEU A 240 -7.56 39.28 -7.94
CA LEU A 240 -7.35 40.24 -6.85
C LEU A 240 -6.77 41.58 -7.31
N ARG A 241 -6.24 41.65 -8.55
CA ARG A 241 -5.79 42.90 -9.19
C ARG A 241 -6.92 43.91 -9.36
N GLY A 242 -8.14 43.43 -9.63
CA GLY A 242 -9.31 44.27 -9.97
C GLY A 242 -10.14 44.73 -8.77
N LEU A 243 -9.80 44.31 -7.54
CA LEU A 243 -10.46 44.77 -6.32
C LEU A 243 -9.86 46.13 -5.91
N GLY A 244 -10.24 47.20 -6.61
CA GLY A 244 -9.81 48.57 -6.37
C GLY A 244 -10.97 49.53 -6.42
#